data_AF-A0A2N1XFF2-F1
#
_entry.id   AF-A0A2N1XFF2-F1
#
_cell.length_a   1.000
_cell.length_b   1.000
_cell.length_c   1.000
_cell.angle_alpha   90.00
_cell.angle_beta   90.00
_cell.angle_gamma   90.00
#
_symmetry.space_group_name_H-M   'P 1'
#
loop_
_entity.id
_entity.type
_entity.pdbx_description
1 polymer ?
#
loop_
_entity_poly.entity_id
_entity_poly.type
_entity_poly.pdbx_seq_one_letter_code
_entity_poly.pdbx_strand_id
1 'polypeptide(L)'
;MVAGAVTAIALTAGLWLLVSIYLYWQWFHYARQSEGISKAYAGRSRGKDIGDSRLTRLMFYSVPIAGILAVSARQPQEFLLMPVKTFPVPHWLAFAAIIVAAVLCFAWLVMQIRAFKRGRLAVPYVAYMTSHFVMFAFAYLWLAEINYGWLAINMWHNAQYILFVWLFNNRRFNGAIDPERVFLSTISQNGRFALYIGVCLTLSTFIYFLVQHIGIDALSRSLGVSVTAAAIIIYQTLNFHHYVVDAVVWKLRKPKLRNNLGLS
;
A
#
# COMPACT_ATOMS: atom_id res chain seq x y z
N MET A 1 14.83 -11.61 12.81
CA MET A 1 15.69 -10.85 11.87
C MET A 1 15.23 -9.39 11.72
N VAL A 2 14.00 -9.10 11.26
CA VAL A 2 13.54 -7.70 11.08
C VAL A 2 13.59 -6.88 12.38
N ALA A 3 13.02 -7.40 13.47
CA ALA A 3 13.02 -6.70 14.77
C ALA A 3 14.43 -6.34 15.24
N GLY A 4 15.37 -7.29 15.19
CA GLY A 4 16.76 -7.04 15.56
C GLY A 4 17.44 -5.97 14.69
N ALA A 5 17.19 -5.97 13.38
CA ALA A 5 17.72 -4.95 12.47
C ALA A 5 17.15 -3.55 12.77
N VAL A 6 15.83 -3.45 13.01
CA VAL A 6 15.18 -2.18 13.37
C VAL A 6 15.73 -1.65 14.69
N THR A 7 15.82 -2.50 15.72
CA THR A 7 16.40 -2.13 17.01
C THR A 7 17.86 -1.70 16.86
N ALA A 8 18.68 -2.45 16.12
CA ALA A 8 20.07 -2.10 15.90
C ALA A 8 20.22 -0.72 15.23
N ILE A 9 19.43 -0.44 14.19
CA ILE A 9 19.43 0.87 13.52
C ILE A 9 19.00 1.97 14.49
N ALA A 10 17.92 1.77 15.24
CA ALA A 10 17.44 2.75 16.21
C ALA A 10 18.51 3.12 17.25
N LEU A 11 19.21 2.11 17.78
CA LEU A 11 20.19 2.28 18.85
C LEU A 11 21.55 2.80 18.38
N THR A 12 21.95 2.53 17.13
CA THR A 12 23.29 2.88 16.62
C THR A 12 23.31 4.08 15.68
N ALA A 13 22.28 4.23 14.84
CA ALA A 13 22.20 5.29 13.83
C ALA A 13 21.11 6.33 14.14
N GLY A 14 20.18 6.00 15.05
CA GLY A 14 19.10 6.87 15.51
C GLY A 14 17.78 6.69 14.77
N LEU A 15 16.71 7.20 15.38
CA LEU A 15 15.33 7.06 14.88
C LEU A 15 15.08 7.76 13.54
N TRP A 16 15.79 8.86 13.27
CA TRP A 16 15.66 9.60 12.02
C TRP A 16 15.94 8.70 10.80
N LEU A 17 16.88 7.76 10.92
CA LEU A 17 17.22 6.85 9.83
C LEU A 17 16.08 5.85 9.57
N LEU A 18 15.45 5.32 10.63
CA LEU A 18 14.28 4.45 10.48
C LEU A 18 13.12 5.17 9.80
N VAL A 19 12.84 6.40 10.21
CA VAL A 19 11.76 7.22 9.63
C VAL A 19 12.06 7.56 8.16
N SER A 20 13.32 7.85 7.84
CA SER A 20 13.76 8.09 6.46
C SER A 20 13.64 6.85 5.58
N ILE A 21 14.06 5.68 6.08
CA ILE A 21 13.86 4.40 5.39
C ILE A 21 12.37 4.13 5.20
N TYR A 22 11.57 4.35 6.25
CA TYR A 22 10.12 4.15 6.21
C TYR A 22 9.48 5.01 5.12
N LEU A 23 9.82 6.30 5.02
CA LEU A 23 9.33 7.21 3.98
C LEU A 23 9.51 6.63 2.57
N TYR A 24 10.68 6.08 2.25
CA TYR A 24 10.95 5.53 0.93
C TYR A 24 10.41 4.11 0.73
N TRP A 25 10.33 3.32 1.79
CA TRP A 25 9.79 1.95 1.68
C TRP A 25 8.27 1.95 1.56
N GLN A 26 7.56 2.85 2.25
CA GLN A 26 6.10 2.86 2.27
C GLN A 26 5.50 3.14 0.89
N TRP A 27 5.95 4.18 0.17
CA TRP A 27 5.36 4.51 -1.14
C TRP A 27 5.63 3.38 -2.15
N PHE A 28 6.82 2.80 -2.10
CA PHE A 28 7.20 1.72 -2.99
C PHE A 28 6.37 0.48 -2.70
N HIS A 29 6.22 0.13 -1.42
CA HIS A 29 5.36 -0.98 -1.00
C HIS A 29 3.90 -0.76 -1.45
N TYR A 30 3.34 0.44 -1.25
CA TYR A 30 1.99 0.77 -1.69
C TYR A 30 1.83 0.65 -3.21
N ALA A 31 2.79 1.13 -3.99
CA ALA A 31 2.79 1.00 -5.44
C ALA A 31 2.92 -0.47 -5.88
N ARG A 32 3.76 -1.27 -5.21
CA ARG A 32 3.94 -2.71 -5.52
C ARG A 32 2.69 -3.53 -5.25
N GLN A 33 2.03 -3.31 -4.11
CA GLN A 33 0.75 -3.92 -3.80
C GLN A 33 -0.32 -3.51 -4.83
N SER A 34 -0.40 -2.20 -5.11
CA SER A 34 -1.38 -1.69 -6.06
C SER A 34 -1.15 -2.24 -7.48
N GLU A 35 0.11 -2.47 -7.88
CA GLU A 35 0.41 -3.18 -9.13
C GLU A 35 -0.14 -4.62 -9.11
N GLY A 36 -0.01 -5.33 -7.99
CA GLY A 36 -0.57 -6.67 -7.83
C GLY A 36 -2.09 -6.71 -7.98
N ILE A 37 -2.77 -5.75 -7.36
CA ILE A 37 -4.24 -5.61 -7.43
C ILE A 37 -4.69 -5.21 -8.84
N SER A 38 -4.03 -4.24 -9.48
CA SER A 38 -4.36 -3.84 -10.86
C SER A 38 -4.21 -5.00 -11.84
N LYS A 39 -3.18 -5.85 -11.67
CA LYS A 39 -3.01 -7.09 -12.46
C LYS A 39 -4.13 -8.10 -12.21
N ALA A 40 -4.63 -8.21 -10.98
CA ALA A 40 -5.77 -9.06 -10.69
C ALA A 40 -7.05 -8.57 -11.40
N TYR A 41 -7.28 -7.25 -11.46
CA TYR A 41 -8.39 -6.68 -12.23
C TYR A 41 -8.20 -6.84 -13.75
N ALA A 42 -6.99 -6.60 -14.26
CA ALA A 42 -6.67 -6.80 -15.67
C ALA A 42 -6.86 -8.27 -16.09
N GLY A 43 -6.39 -9.23 -15.30
CA GLY A 43 -6.54 -10.66 -15.58
C GLY A 43 -7.99 -11.14 -15.62
N ARG A 44 -8.92 -10.43 -14.96
CA ARG A 44 -10.37 -10.71 -15.01
C ARG A 44 -11.09 -10.03 -16.16
N SER A 45 -10.44 -9.08 -16.84
CA SER A 45 -11.06 -8.28 -17.90
C SER A 45 -10.97 -8.96 -19.27
N ARG A 46 -11.23 -10.28 -19.35
CA ARG A 46 -11.05 -11.11 -20.56
C ARG A 46 -11.65 -10.43 -21.81
N GLY A 47 -10.87 -10.32 -22.88
CA GLY A 47 -11.29 -9.71 -24.15
C GLY A 47 -11.42 -8.17 -24.14
N LYS A 48 -11.04 -7.49 -23.05
CA LYS A 48 -10.99 -6.02 -22.95
C LYS A 48 -9.60 -5.49 -23.24
N ASP A 49 -9.54 -4.23 -23.69
CA ASP A 49 -8.30 -3.56 -24.04
C ASP A 49 -7.60 -3.03 -22.77
N ILE A 50 -6.54 -3.70 -22.33
CA ILE A 50 -5.71 -3.28 -21.18
C ILE A 50 -4.38 -2.61 -21.59
N GLY A 51 -4.15 -2.46 -22.89
CA GLY A 51 -2.94 -1.87 -23.46
C GLY A 51 -1.72 -2.79 -23.44
N ASP A 52 -0.59 -2.26 -23.90
CA ASP A 52 0.70 -2.95 -23.81
C ASP A 52 1.17 -3.01 -22.35
N SER A 53 1.62 -4.20 -21.91
CA SER A 53 1.97 -4.46 -20.51
C SER A 53 3.14 -3.60 -20.02
N ARG A 54 4.14 -3.30 -20.87
CA ARG A 54 5.30 -2.49 -20.48
C ARG A 54 4.92 -1.01 -20.40
N LEU A 55 4.21 -0.51 -21.42
CA LEU A 55 3.75 0.87 -21.46
C LEU A 55 2.78 1.19 -20.32
N THR A 56 1.79 0.32 -20.09
CA THR A 56 0.84 0.47 -18.99
C THR A 56 1.53 0.43 -17.64
N ARG A 57 2.59 -0.39 -17.48
CA ARG A 57 3.39 -0.42 -16.24
C ARG A 57 4.22 0.86 -16.07
N LEU A 58 4.80 1.41 -17.14
CA LEU A 58 5.49 2.70 -17.10
C LEU A 58 4.52 3.81 -16.66
N MET A 59 3.33 3.86 -17.27
CA MET A 59 2.27 4.80 -16.89
C MET A 59 1.88 4.64 -15.42
N PHE A 60 1.69 3.39 -14.95
CA PHE A 60 1.32 3.07 -13.58
C PHE A 60 2.31 3.64 -12.53
N TYR A 61 3.61 3.48 -12.77
CA TYR A 61 4.65 3.93 -11.84
C TYR A 61 5.00 5.42 -11.98
N SER A 62 4.64 6.07 -13.09
CA SER A 62 5.00 7.46 -13.34
C SER A 62 4.50 8.43 -12.26
N VAL A 63 3.24 8.29 -11.81
CA VAL A 63 2.65 9.16 -10.78
C VAL A 63 3.29 8.95 -9.39
N PRO A 64 3.44 7.71 -8.87
CA PRO A 64 4.19 7.47 -7.63
C PRO A 64 5.62 8.01 -7.65
N ILE A 65 6.34 7.82 -8.77
CA ILE A 65 7.72 8.29 -8.93
C ILE A 65 7.76 9.83 -8.91
N ALA A 66 6.88 10.49 -9.66
CA ALA A 66 6.77 11.95 -9.63
C ALA A 66 6.44 12.46 -8.22
N GLY A 67 5.53 11.77 -7.52
CA GLY A 67 5.16 12.07 -6.13
C GLY A 67 6.34 12.03 -5.17
N ILE A 68 7.11 10.93 -5.13
CA ILE A 68 8.23 10.82 -4.19
C ILE A 68 9.39 11.75 -4.55
N LEU A 69 9.61 12.05 -5.84
CA LEU A 69 10.58 13.05 -6.27
C LEU A 69 10.16 14.46 -5.84
N ALA A 70 8.86 14.79 -5.94
CA ALA A 70 8.34 16.07 -5.45
C ALA A 70 8.47 16.19 -3.92
N VAL A 71 8.16 15.13 -3.17
CA VAL A 71 8.40 15.08 -1.72
C VAL A 71 9.87 15.32 -1.39
N SER A 72 10.78 14.64 -2.11
CA SER A 72 12.22 14.79 -1.90
C SER A 72 12.70 16.20 -2.28
N ALA A 73 12.16 16.82 -3.33
CA ALA A 73 12.50 18.19 -3.70
C ALA A 73 12.01 19.23 -2.67
N ARG A 74 10.93 18.96 -1.94
CA ARG A 74 10.42 19.83 -0.87
C ARG A 74 11.25 19.77 0.42
N GLN A 75 12.08 18.73 0.61
CA GLN A 75 12.93 18.56 1.80
C GLN A 75 12.17 18.75 3.13
N PRO A 76 11.10 17.97 3.39
CA PRO A 76 10.38 18.04 4.67
C PRO A 76 11.35 17.76 5.83
N GLN A 77 11.24 18.56 6.89
CA GLN A 77 12.09 18.40 8.07
C GLN A 77 11.58 17.29 9.00
N GLU A 78 10.27 17.04 8.97
CA GLU A 78 9.62 16.05 9.81
C GLU A 78 8.71 15.11 9.00
N PHE A 79 8.63 13.87 9.46
CA PHE A 79 7.68 12.87 9.01
C PHE A 79 7.30 11.98 10.20
N LEU A 80 6.01 11.76 10.41
CA LEU A 80 5.45 11.14 11.61
C LEU A 80 5.88 11.82 12.91
N LEU A 81 5.95 13.16 12.88
CA LEU A 81 6.40 14.00 14.00
C LEU A 81 7.85 13.70 14.45
N MET A 82 8.67 13.17 13.55
CA MET A 82 10.06 12.82 13.80
C MET A 82 10.97 13.42 12.72
N PRO A 83 12.23 13.77 13.05
CA PRO A 83 13.19 14.22 12.05
C PRO A 83 13.35 13.21 10.92
N VAL A 84 13.31 13.70 9.68
CA VAL A 84 13.45 12.87 8.47
C VAL A 84 14.51 13.46 7.55
N LYS A 85 15.22 12.61 6.83
CA LYS A 85 16.10 13.03 5.74
C LYS A 85 15.56 12.48 4.42
N THR A 86 15.60 13.33 3.41
CA THR A 86 15.22 12.97 2.05
C THR A 86 16.42 13.10 1.11
N PHE A 87 16.40 12.37 -0.01
CA PHE A 87 17.40 12.53 -1.05
C PHE A 87 17.33 13.95 -1.63
N PRO A 88 18.47 14.62 -1.85
CA PRO A 88 18.49 15.94 -2.47
C PRO A 88 18.06 15.82 -3.94
N VAL A 89 16.82 16.22 -4.24
CA VAL A 89 16.26 16.23 -5.60
C VAL A 89 16.10 17.67 -6.06
N PRO A 90 16.76 18.11 -7.14
CA PRO A 90 16.55 19.43 -7.69
C PRO A 90 15.10 19.65 -8.13
N HIS A 91 14.55 20.84 -7.90
CA HIS A 91 13.16 21.17 -8.28
C HIS A 91 12.87 20.93 -9.76
N TRP A 92 13.82 21.21 -10.67
CA TRP A 92 13.64 20.97 -12.10
C TRP A 92 13.42 19.50 -12.42
N LEU A 93 14.07 18.57 -11.69
CA LEU A 93 13.95 17.14 -11.92
C LEU A 93 12.59 16.64 -11.44
N ALA A 94 12.13 17.11 -10.28
CA ALA A 94 10.78 16.83 -9.79
C ALA A 94 9.71 17.37 -10.75
N PHE A 95 9.88 18.60 -11.25
CA PHE A 95 8.97 19.20 -12.23
C PHE A 95 8.92 18.42 -13.54
N ALA A 96 10.08 18.03 -14.08
CA ALA A 96 10.17 17.18 -15.26
C ALA A 96 9.44 15.84 -15.05
N ALA A 97 9.61 15.20 -13.89
CA ALA A 97 8.91 13.96 -13.57
C ALA A 97 7.39 14.14 -13.51
N ILE A 98 6.90 15.26 -12.97
CA ILE A 98 5.46 15.59 -12.96
C ILE A 98 4.93 15.77 -14.39
N ILE A 99 5.65 16.49 -15.25
CA ILE A 99 5.27 16.65 -16.67
C ILE A 99 5.19 15.28 -17.36
N VAL A 100 6.21 14.45 -17.19
CA VAL A 100 6.23 13.10 -17.78
C VAL A 100 5.05 12.26 -17.27
N ALA A 101 4.75 12.29 -15.97
CA ALA A 101 3.60 11.59 -15.40
C ALA A 101 2.28 12.12 -15.97
N ALA A 102 2.11 13.44 -16.11
CA ALA A 102 0.92 14.05 -16.69
C ALA A 102 0.70 13.62 -18.15
N VAL A 103 1.77 13.63 -18.97
CA VAL A 103 1.73 13.18 -20.36
C VAL A 103 1.35 11.70 -20.46
N LEU A 104 1.95 10.85 -19.61
CA LEU A 104 1.66 9.42 -19.57
C LEU A 104 0.23 9.12 -19.10
N CYS A 105 -0.28 9.85 -18.10
CA CYS A 105 -1.68 9.75 -17.66
C CYS A 105 -2.64 10.20 -18.76
N PHE A 106 -2.33 11.28 -19.48
CA PHE A 106 -3.14 11.74 -20.60
C PHE A 106 -3.17 10.72 -21.74
N ALA A 107 -2.01 10.18 -22.11
CA ALA A 107 -1.91 9.11 -23.11
C ALA A 107 -2.71 7.87 -22.68
N TRP A 108 -2.61 7.46 -21.41
CA TRP A 108 -3.42 6.37 -20.86
C TRP A 108 -4.92 6.66 -20.95
N LEU A 109 -5.36 7.87 -20.61
CA LEU A 109 -6.76 8.28 -20.70
C LEU A 109 -7.28 8.21 -22.15
N VAL A 110 -6.50 8.68 -23.13
CA VAL A 110 -6.83 8.56 -24.55
C VAL A 110 -6.99 7.09 -24.96
N MET A 111 -6.12 6.19 -24.47
CA MET A 111 -6.27 4.75 -24.71
C MET A 111 -7.58 4.20 -24.13
N GLN A 112 -7.96 4.62 -22.91
CA GLN A 112 -9.23 4.19 -22.30
C GLN A 112 -10.45 4.74 -23.05
N ILE A 113 -10.43 5.99 -23.50
CA ILE A 113 -11.51 6.57 -24.31
C ILE A 113 -11.67 5.80 -25.63
N ARG A 114 -10.57 5.42 -26.28
CA ARG A 114 -10.61 4.59 -27.49
C ARG A 114 -11.16 3.19 -27.19
N ALA A 115 -10.77 2.57 -26.09
CA ALA A 115 -11.32 1.28 -25.65
C ALA A 115 -12.83 1.36 -25.37
N PHE A 116 -13.29 2.43 -24.74
CA PHE A 116 -14.70 2.70 -24.50
C PHE A 116 -15.50 2.81 -25.79
N LYS A 117 -15.03 3.62 -26.74
CA LYS A 117 -15.66 3.77 -28.06
C LYS A 117 -15.76 2.45 -28.83
N ARG A 118 -14.87 1.48 -28.56
CA ARG A 118 -14.88 0.14 -29.16
C ARG A 118 -15.68 -0.90 -28.35
N GLY A 119 -16.32 -0.53 -27.25
CA GLY A 119 -17.00 -1.48 -26.35
C GLY A 119 -16.05 -2.41 -25.56
N ARG A 120 -14.75 -2.12 -25.59
CA ARG A 120 -13.67 -2.94 -25.01
C ARG A 120 -13.09 -2.37 -23.72
N LEU A 121 -13.78 -1.44 -23.06
CA LEU A 121 -13.33 -0.89 -21.79
C LEU A 121 -13.36 -1.93 -20.66
N ALA A 122 -12.24 -2.07 -19.95
CA ALA A 122 -12.13 -2.86 -18.74
C ALA A 122 -12.54 -2.03 -17.50
N VAL A 123 -13.84 -1.82 -17.28
CA VAL A 123 -14.34 -0.87 -16.26
C VAL A 123 -13.70 -1.05 -14.87
N PRO A 124 -13.63 -2.25 -14.27
CA PRO A 124 -13.03 -2.41 -12.93
C PRO A 124 -11.54 -2.06 -12.90
N TYR A 125 -10.81 -2.40 -13.97
CA TYR A 125 -9.40 -2.06 -14.11
C TYR A 125 -9.19 -0.56 -14.24
N VAL A 126 -10.00 0.11 -15.07
CA VAL A 126 -9.92 1.57 -15.28
C VAL A 126 -10.28 2.32 -14.00
N ALA A 127 -11.36 1.93 -13.32
CA ALA A 127 -11.73 2.53 -12.04
C ALA A 127 -10.61 2.41 -11.00
N TYR A 128 -9.97 1.24 -10.93
CA TYR A 128 -8.84 1.01 -10.03
C TYR A 128 -7.63 1.88 -10.38
N MET A 129 -7.21 1.88 -11.65
CA MET A 129 -6.08 2.69 -12.15
C MET A 129 -6.30 4.18 -11.90
N THR A 130 -7.51 4.69 -12.17
CA THR A 130 -7.87 6.08 -11.89
C THR A 130 -7.75 6.37 -10.40
N SER A 131 -8.27 5.49 -9.53
CA SER A 131 -8.13 5.67 -8.08
C SER A 131 -6.67 5.72 -7.64
N HIS A 132 -5.79 4.90 -8.25
CA HIS A 132 -4.36 4.90 -7.98
C HIS A 132 -3.71 6.23 -8.36
N PHE A 133 -3.96 6.71 -9.59
CA PHE A 133 -3.41 7.99 -10.03
C PHE A 133 -3.90 9.15 -9.16
N VAL A 134 -5.21 9.20 -8.88
CA VAL A 134 -5.80 10.25 -8.04
C VAL A 134 -5.19 10.22 -6.64
N MET A 135 -5.10 9.06 -6.00
CA MET A 135 -4.62 8.99 -4.62
C MET A 135 -3.13 9.30 -4.49
N PHE A 136 -2.27 8.82 -5.41
CA PHE A 136 -0.85 9.18 -5.38
C PHE A 136 -0.61 10.65 -5.71
N ALA A 137 -1.35 11.21 -6.67
CA ALA A 137 -1.27 12.64 -6.99
C ALA A 137 -1.77 13.49 -5.83
N PHE A 138 -2.91 13.15 -5.24
CA PHE A 138 -3.47 13.85 -4.09
C PHE A 138 -2.52 13.79 -2.88
N ALA A 139 -2.02 12.61 -2.55
CA ALA A 139 -1.17 12.41 -1.38
C ALA A 139 0.20 13.11 -1.48
N TYR A 140 0.86 13.02 -2.64
CA TYR A 140 2.26 13.48 -2.75
C TYR A 140 2.46 14.75 -3.56
N LEU A 141 1.55 15.11 -4.47
CA LEU A 141 1.67 16.31 -5.30
C LEU A 141 0.78 17.44 -4.80
N TRP A 142 -0.46 17.13 -4.38
CA TRP A 142 -1.42 18.15 -3.97
C TRP A 142 -1.23 18.59 -2.51
N LEU A 143 -1.12 17.64 -1.58
CA LEU A 143 -0.92 17.96 -0.17
C LEU A 143 0.51 18.46 0.05
N ALA A 144 0.62 19.64 0.69
CA ALA A 144 1.89 20.24 1.07
C ALA A 144 2.53 19.49 2.24
N GLU A 145 1.71 19.15 3.24
CA GLU A 145 2.12 18.44 4.44
C GLU A 145 2.19 16.92 4.19
N ILE A 146 3.38 16.35 4.39
CA ILE A 146 3.66 14.95 4.09
C ILE A 146 2.88 13.99 4.98
N ASN A 147 2.60 14.37 6.22
CA ASN A 147 1.86 13.54 7.17
C ASN A 147 0.42 13.29 6.71
N TYR A 148 -0.25 14.30 6.18
CA TYR A 148 -1.59 14.15 5.62
C TYR A 148 -1.57 13.34 4.32
N GLY A 149 -0.55 13.56 3.49
CA GLY A 149 -0.32 12.75 2.29
C GLY A 149 -0.15 11.27 2.60
N TRP A 150 0.72 10.96 3.55
CA TRP A 150 0.95 9.62 4.05
C TRP A 150 -0.32 9.00 4.64
N LEU A 151 -1.08 9.73 5.47
CA LEU A 151 -2.30 9.21 6.07
C LEU A 151 -3.34 8.87 4.99
N ALA A 152 -3.55 9.76 4.01
CA ALA A 152 -4.50 9.55 2.93
C ALA A 152 -4.16 8.29 2.10
N ILE A 153 -2.90 8.14 1.69
CA ILE A 153 -2.48 6.97 0.91
C ILE A 153 -2.47 5.69 1.74
N ASN A 154 -2.10 5.76 3.03
CA ASN A 154 -2.11 4.65 3.96
C ASN A 154 -3.55 4.12 4.16
N MET A 155 -4.52 5.01 4.39
CA MET A 155 -5.93 4.64 4.51
C MET A 155 -6.46 3.98 3.24
N TRP A 156 -6.19 4.57 2.06
CA TRP A 156 -6.59 4.01 0.78
C TRP A 156 -5.96 2.63 0.55
N HIS A 157 -4.66 2.48 0.80
CA HIS A 157 -3.94 1.22 0.68
C HIS A 157 -4.51 0.13 1.60
N ASN A 158 -4.79 0.45 2.87
CA ASN A 158 -5.35 -0.49 3.82
C ASN A 158 -6.77 -0.91 3.44
N ALA A 159 -7.59 0.03 2.96
CA ALA A 159 -8.94 -0.28 2.46
C ALA A 159 -8.90 -1.28 1.29
N GLN A 160 -7.94 -1.11 0.37
CA GLN A 160 -7.72 -2.06 -0.72
C GLN A 160 -7.35 -3.46 -0.23
N TYR A 161 -6.43 -3.53 0.74
CA TYR A 161 -5.98 -4.81 1.29
C TYR A 161 -7.13 -5.58 1.93
N ILE A 162 -7.89 -4.91 2.80
CA ILE A 162 -9.04 -5.50 3.50
C ILE A 162 -10.08 -6.02 2.50
N LEU A 163 -10.43 -5.20 1.50
CA LEU A 163 -11.36 -5.60 0.45
C LEU A 163 -10.84 -6.80 -0.35
N PHE A 164 -9.55 -6.79 -0.70
CA PHE A 164 -8.93 -7.87 -1.47
C PHE A 164 -8.92 -9.20 -0.69
N VAL A 165 -8.56 -9.18 0.59
CA VAL A 165 -8.55 -10.37 1.45
C VAL A 165 -9.97 -10.88 1.70
N TRP A 166 -10.94 -9.99 1.91
CA TRP A 166 -12.34 -10.39 2.01
C TRP A 166 -12.82 -11.08 0.72
N LEU A 167 -12.58 -10.47 -0.45
CA LEU A 167 -12.94 -11.06 -1.75
C LEU A 167 -12.26 -12.41 -1.98
N PHE A 168 -11.01 -12.56 -1.56
CA PHE A 168 -10.27 -13.83 -1.65
C PHE A 168 -10.93 -14.91 -0.80
N ASN A 169 -11.23 -14.63 0.47
CA ASN A 169 -11.84 -15.59 1.38
C ASN A 169 -13.29 -15.91 0.99
N ASN A 170 -14.05 -14.90 0.58
CA ASN A 170 -15.41 -15.06 0.07
C ASN A 170 -15.48 -16.10 -1.06
N ARG A 171 -14.57 -15.98 -2.03
CA ARG A 171 -14.46 -16.93 -3.15
C ARG A 171 -13.94 -18.29 -2.73
N ARG A 172 -12.96 -18.31 -1.82
CA ARG A 172 -12.39 -19.55 -1.30
C ARG A 172 -13.46 -20.42 -0.65
N PHE A 173 -14.34 -19.82 0.14
CA PHE A 173 -15.40 -20.53 0.86
C PHE A 173 -16.66 -20.70 0.01
N ASN A 174 -16.90 -19.82 -0.96
CA ASN A 174 -17.94 -19.93 -1.97
C ASN A 174 -19.34 -20.25 -1.40
N GLY A 175 -19.74 -19.57 -0.32
CA GLY A 175 -21.03 -19.79 0.34
C GLY A 175 -21.03 -20.91 1.39
N ALA A 176 -20.00 -21.74 1.46
CA ALA A 176 -19.89 -22.82 2.44
C ALA A 176 -19.21 -22.35 3.74
N ILE A 177 -19.62 -22.92 4.87
CA ILE A 177 -18.91 -22.80 6.15
C ILE A 177 -17.92 -23.95 6.24
N ASP A 178 -16.64 -23.62 6.41
CA ASP A 178 -15.55 -24.58 6.53
C ASP A 178 -15.46 -25.03 8.00
N PRO A 179 -15.66 -26.32 8.33
CA PRO A 179 -15.59 -26.84 9.70
C PRO A 179 -14.25 -26.61 10.38
N GLU A 180 -13.15 -26.56 9.63
CA GLU A 180 -11.81 -26.29 10.20
C GLU A 180 -11.59 -24.79 10.42
N ARG A 181 -12.41 -23.92 9.81
CA ARG A 181 -12.22 -22.47 9.76
C ARG A 181 -13.54 -21.74 9.95
N VAL A 182 -14.33 -22.18 10.92
CA VAL A 182 -15.71 -21.71 11.13
C VAL A 182 -15.77 -20.19 11.24
N PHE A 183 -14.91 -19.60 12.06
CA PHE A 183 -14.89 -18.15 12.25
C PHE A 183 -14.62 -17.39 10.94
N LEU A 184 -13.52 -17.69 10.27
CA LEU A 184 -13.11 -16.98 9.05
C LEU A 184 -14.09 -17.21 7.89
N SER A 185 -14.58 -18.43 7.73
CA SER A 185 -15.59 -18.74 6.70
C SER A 185 -16.92 -18.06 6.99
N THR A 186 -17.34 -17.94 8.25
CA THR A 186 -18.58 -17.26 8.66
C THR A 186 -18.56 -15.77 8.33
N ILE A 187 -17.47 -15.06 8.64
CA ILE A 187 -17.40 -13.61 8.46
C ILE A 187 -17.10 -13.20 7.00
N SER A 188 -16.53 -14.09 6.20
CA SER A 188 -16.12 -13.80 4.82
C SER A 188 -17.25 -13.98 3.79
N GLN A 189 -18.47 -14.34 4.20
CA GLN A 189 -19.58 -14.60 3.27
C GLN A 189 -20.14 -13.34 2.60
N ASN A 190 -20.84 -13.54 1.47
CA ASN A 190 -21.56 -12.47 0.78
C ASN A 190 -22.63 -11.89 1.71
N GLY A 191 -22.82 -10.57 1.66
CA GLY A 191 -23.72 -9.84 2.57
C GLY A 191 -23.15 -9.59 3.97
N ARG A 192 -21.99 -10.17 4.33
CA ARG A 192 -21.36 -10.00 5.66
C ARG A 192 -20.13 -9.09 5.65
N PHE A 193 -19.95 -8.26 4.63
CA PHE A 193 -18.80 -7.35 4.55
C PHE A 193 -18.75 -6.39 5.73
N ALA A 194 -19.87 -5.81 6.16
CA ALA A 194 -19.90 -4.93 7.34
C ALA A 194 -19.46 -5.66 8.63
N LEU A 195 -19.89 -6.92 8.81
CA LEU A 195 -19.44 -7.76 9.92
C LEU A 195 -17.93 -8.03 9.84
N TYR A 196 -17.41 -8.36 8.65
CA TYR A 196 -15.99 -8.56 8.43
C TYR A 196 -15.17 -7.32 8.83
N ILE A 197 -15.62 -6.13 8.38
CA ILE A 197 -15.00 -4.85 8.75
C ILE A 197 -15.06 -4.62 10.26
N GLY A 198 -16.23 -4.82 10.89
CA GLY A 198 -16.40 -4.66 12.33
C GLY A 198 -15.47 -5.58 13.13
N VAL A 199 -15.34 -6.84 12.72
CA VAL A 199 -14.40 -7.79 13.33
C VAL A 199 -12.95 -7.33 13.16
N CYS A 200 -12.55 -6.92 11.95
CA CYS A 200 -11.20 -6.41 11.70
C CYS A 200 -10.88 -5.20 12.59
N LEU A 201 -11.80 -4.24 12.68
CA LEU A 201 -11.64 -3.04 13.50
C LEU A 201 -11.52 -3.38 14.98
N THR A 202 -12.43 -4.21 15.51
CA THR A 202 -12.40 -4.63 16.92
C THR A 202 -11.09 -5.34 17.28
N LEU A 203 -10.68 -6.32 16.45
CA LEU A 203 -9.43 -7.03 16.67
C LEU A 203 -8.22 -6.11 16.56
N SER A 204 -8.18 -5.22 15.56
CA SER A 204 -7.08 -4.25 15.45
C SER A 204 -7.02 -3.34 16.66
N THR A 205 -8.14 -2.76 17.10
CA THR A 205 -8.19 -1.86 18.25
C THR A 205 -7.69 -2.56 19.51
N PHE A 206 -8.13 -3.79 19.75
CA PHE A 206 -7.66 -4.57 20.88
C PHE A 206 -6.15 -4.86 20.81
N ILE A 207 -5.63 -5.25 19.65
CA ILE A 207 -4.19 -5.49 19.47
C ILE A 207 -3.39 -4.21 19.67
N TYR A 208 -3.80 -3.08 19.09
CA TYR A 208 -3.12 -1.79 19.25
C TYR A 208 -3.15 -1.32 20.71
N PHE A 209 -4.26 -1.56 21.43
CA PHE A 209 -4.35 -1.33 22.87
C PHE A 209 -3.29 -2.13 23.64
N LEU A 210 -3.15 -3.43 23.37
CA LEU A 210 -2.14 -4.27 24.02
C LEU A 210 -0.71 -3.83 23.66
N VAL A 211 -0.46 -3.50 22.39
CA VAL A 211 0.84 -2.99 21.94
C VAL A 211 1.19 -1.70 22.68
N GLN A 212 0.23 -0.79 22.84
CA GLN A 212 0.44 0.50 23.46
C GLN A 212 0.67 0.42 24.97
N HIS A 213 -0.12 -0.38 25.69
CA HIS A 213 -0.06 -0.43 27.16
C HIS A 213 0.85 -1.51 27.73
N ILE A 214 1.24 -2.50 26.92
CA ILE A 214 2.09 -3.61 27.38
C ILE A 214 3.38 -3.64 26.58
N GLY A 215 3.28 -3.67 25.25
CA GLY A 215 4.44 -3.85 24.37
C GLY A 215 5.44 -2.69 24.45
N ILE A 216 4.96 -1.46 24.27
CA ILE A 216 5.79 -0.25 24.26
C ILE A 216 6.46 -0.03 25.62
N ASP A 217 5.70 -0.11 26.72
CA ASP A 217 6.22 0.10 28.07
C ASP A 217 7.22 -0.99 28.50
N ALA A 218 6.99 -2.24 28.10
CA ALA A 218 7.94 -3.32 28.35
C ALA A 218 9.25 -3.12 27.58
N LEU A 219 9.16 -2.71 26.30
CA LEU A 219 10.34 -2.50 25.47
C LEU A 219 11.14 -1.27 25.89
N SER A 220 10.46 -0.17 26.24
CA SER A 220 11.09 1.05 26.75
C SER A 220 11.92 0.73 28.00
N ARG A 221 11.34 0.00 28.96
CA ARG A 221 12.05 -0.43 30.18
C ARG A 221 13.21 -1.39 29.91
N SER A 222 13.02 -2.37 29.03
CA SER A 222 14.05 -3.38 28.78
C SER A 222 15.27 -2.85 28.02
N LEU A 223 15.05 -1.89 27.10
CA LEU A 223 16.13 -1.28 26.31
C LEU A 223 16.66 0.03 26.90
N GLY A 224 16.02 0.57 27.94
CA GLY A 224 16.38 1.88 28.52
C GLY A 224 16.18 3.05 27.55
N VAL A 225 15.24 2.94 26.61
CA VAL A 225 14.93 3.97 25.60
C VAL A 225 13.64 4.69 25.95
N SER A 226 13.44 5.89 25.39
CA SER A 226 12.18 6.62 25.57
C SER A 226 10.97 5.85 25.04
N VAL A 227 9.79 6.13 25.59
CA VAL A 227 8.51 5.53 25.15
C VAL A 227 8.29 5.74 23.64
N THR A 228 8.59 6.94 23.13
CA THR A 228 8.52 7.27 21.71
C THR A 228 9.47 6.41 20.87
N ALA A 229 10.70 6.20 21.33
CA ALA A 229 11.67 5.35 20.63
C ALA A 229 11.19 3.89 20.59
N ALA A 230 10.68 3.36 21.71
CA ALA A 230 10.12 2.02 21.78
C ALA A 230 8.91 1.85 20.84
N ALA A 231 8.02 2.85 20.80
CA ALA A 231 6.88 2.87 19.87
C ALA A 231 7.34 2.79 18.41
N ILE A 232 8.31 3.61 18.01
CA ILE A 232 8.86 3.60 16.64
C ILE A 232 9.50 2.25 16.32
N ILE A 233 10.29 1.68 17.24
CA ILE A 233 10.91 0.36 17.04
C ILE A 233 9.84 -0.70 16.79
N ILE A 234 8.77 -0.72 17.59
CA ILE A 234 7.69 -1.71 17.43
C ILE A 234 6.93 -1.49 16.13
N TYR A 235 6.44 -0.28 15.87
CA TYR A 235 5.64 -0.02 14.67
C TYR A 235 6.45 -0.19 13.39
N GLN A 236 7.72 0.22 13.36
CA GLN A 236 8.57 0.00 12.19
C GLN A 236 8.96 -1.47 12.01
N THR A 237 9.11 -2.23 13.10
CA THR A 237 9.24 -3.68 13.00
C THR A 237 8.03 -4.32 12.34
N LEU A 238 6.81 -3.93 12.76
CA LEU A 238 5.57 -4.43 12.18
C LEU A 238 5.45 -4.04 10.70
N ASN A 239 5.68 -2.76 10.36
CA ASN A 239 5.63 -2.25 9.00
C ASN A 239 6.62 -2.97 8.08
N PHE A 240 7.90 -3.02 8.44
CA PHE A 240 8.91 -3.65 7.60
C PHE A 240 8.73 -5.16 7.50
N HIS A 241 8.29 -5.82 8.57
CA HIS A 241 7.97 -7.24 8.52
C HIS A 241 6.82 -7.49 7.52
N HIS A 242 5.76 -6.69 7.60
CA HIS A 242 4.65 -6.75 6.65
C HIS A 242 5.14 -6.55 5.21
N TYR A 243 5.99 -5.56 4.94
CA TYR A 243 6.50 -5.28 3.59
C TYR A 243 7.28 -6.46 3.01
N VAL A 244 8.07 -7.14 3.85
CA VAL A 244 8.82 -8.35 3.45
C VAL A 244 7.88 -9.50 3.11
N VAL A 245 6.87 -9.74 3.95
CA VAL A 245 5.86 -10.79 3.71
C VAL A 245 5.07 -10.51 2.43
N ASP A 246 4.67 -9.27 2.22
CA ASP A 246 3.89 -8.83 1.07
C ASP A 246 4.65 -8.92 -0.25
N ALA A 247 5.98 -8.72 -0.23
CA ALA A 247 6.82 -8.95 -1.39
C ALA A 247 6.76 -10.41 -1.90
N VAL A 248 6.30 -11.36 -1.08
CA VAL A 248 6.03 -12.75 -1.48
C VAL A 248 4.62 -12.89 -2.05
N VAL A 249 3.61 -12.30 -1.40
CA VAL A 249 2.19 -12.41 -1.78
C VAL A 249 1.92 -11.78 -3.14
N TRP A 250 2.37 -10.54 -3.35
CA TRP A 250 2.06 -9.75 -4.55
C TRP A 250 2.81 -10.17 -5.81
N LYS A 251 3.74 -11.13 -5.70
CA LYS A 251 4.37 -11.75 -6.88
C LYS A 251 3.41 -12.68 -7.63
N LEU A 252 2.28 -13.08 -7.03
CA LEU A 252 1.24 -13.95 -7.62
C LEU A 252 1.76 -15.24 -8.28
N ARG A 253 2.92 -15.76 -7.83
CA ARG A 253 3.59 -16.92 -8.45
C ARG A 253 2.92 -18.25 -8.13
N LYS A 254 2.18 -18.35 -7.02
CA LYS A 254 1.60 -19.60 -6.53
C LYS A 254 0.30 -19.94 -7.28
N PRO A 255 0.18 -21.13 -7.92
CA PRO A 255 -1.03 -21.53 -8.65
C PRO A 255 -2.31 -21.48 -7.80
N LYS A 256 -2.25 -21.98 -6.55
CA LYS A 256 -3.39 -21.92 -5.61
C LYS A 256 -3.91 -20.49 -5.39
N LEU A 257 -2.99 -19.51 -5.32
CA LEU A 257 -3.36 -18.10 -5.16
C LEU A 257 -4.05 -17.57 -6.43
N ARG A 258 -3.55 -17.93 -7.62
CA ARG A 258 -4.14 -17.55 -8.91
C ARG A 258 -5.54 -18.15 -9.09
N ASN A 259 -5.73 -19.42 -8.73
CA ASN A 259 -7.01 -20.12 -8.84
C ASN A 259 -8.07 -19.47 -7.95
N ASN A 260 -7.75 -19.21 -6.68
CA ASN A 260 -8.68 -18.54 -5.75
C ASN A 260 -9.02 -17.11 -6.19
N LEU A 261 -8.14 -16.46 -6.96
CA LEU A 261 -8.38 -15.14 -7.53
C LEU A 261 -9.09 -15.20 -8.90
N GLY A 262 -9.37 -16.38 -9.45
CA GLY A 262 -9.99 -16.55 -10.77
C GLY A 262 -9.08 -16.09 -11.92
N LEU A 263 -7.77 -16.26 -11.78
CA LEU A 263 -6.73 -15.86 -12.74
C LEU A 263 -6.15 -17.06 -13.51
N SER A 264 -6.82 -18.22 -13.43
CA SER A 264 -6.54 -19.45 -14.17
C SER A 264 -7.33 -19.52 -15.46
#